data_AF-A0A7S2AYF9-F1
#
_entry.id   AF-A0A7S2AYF9-F1
#
_cell.length_a   1.000
_cell.length_b   1.000
_cell.length_c   1.000
_cell.angle_alpha   90.00
_cell.angle_beta   90.00
_cell.angle_gamma   90.00
#
_symmetry.space_group_name_H-M   'P 1'
#
loop_
_entity.id
_entity.type
_entity.pdbx_description
1 polymer ?
#
loop_
_entity_poly.entity_id
_entity_poly.type
_entity_poly.pdbx_seq_one_letter_code
_entity_poly.pdbx_strand_id
1 'polypeptide(L)'
;MTNVNTSTNIYWNPMKDPLKNVSVEEAGDLCVESPSVLTRNETIIMWLMPISNVAAWVSLIAIIVLEQPAMPWLCGVGTFYWLWAWKNRIVGPLKSDAGVFTYLVVLIPGLVGTIVGSNLGTEVSGCVGSALLLLQFLGVFWKAKQASYRAVAMKAKKSELWAAIFVFYLGSNVLLWTASIAAIIVCRNY
;
A
#
# COMPACT_ATOMS: atom_id res chain seq x y z
N MET A 1 -41.27 26.30 8.95
CA MET A 1 -40.31 25.63 9.85
C MET A 1 -39.23 25.02 8.98
N THR A 2 -38.08 25.69 8.87
CA THR A 2 -36.95 25.30 8.02
C THR A 2 -35.89 24.62 8.87
N ASN A 3 -35.57 23.37 8.52
CA ASN A 3 -34.56 22.56 9.19
C ASN A 3 -33.17 22.97 8.67
N VAL A 4 -32.35 23.59 9.52
CA VAL A 4 -30.96 23.96 9.21
C VAL A 4 -30.09 22.75 9.52
N ASN A 5 -29.59 22.11 8.46
CA ASN A 5 -28.60 21.04 8.54
C ASN A 5 -27.22 21.67 8.83
N THR A 6 -26.79 21.67 10.08
CA THR A 6 -25.44 22.07 10.48
C THR A 6 -24.45 20.95 10.15
N SER A 7 -23.86 21.03 8.97
CA SER A 7 -22.65 20.29 8.60
C SER A 7 -21.50 20.72 9.51
N THR A 8 -21.12 19.86 10.45
CA THR A 8 -19.98 20.05 11.36
C THR A 8 -18.68 19.93 10.57
N ASN A 9 -18.10 21.09 10.23
CA ASN A 9 -16.72 21.24 9.79
C ASN A 9 -15.78 20.77 10.91
N ILE A 10 -15.17 19.59 10.77
CA ILE A 10 -14.07 19.16 11.64
C ILE A 10 -12.77 19.75 11.07
N TYR A 11 -12.46 20.98 11.45
CA TYR A 11 -11.12 21.54 11.29
C TYR A 11 -10.19 20.95 12.35
N TRP A 12 -9.08 20.40 11.89
CA TRP A 12 -7.99 19.87 12.69
C TRP A 12 -7.27 21.02 13.43
N ASN A 13 -7.16 20.95 14.76
CA ASN A 13 -6.30 21.84 15.55
C ASN A 13 -5.17 20.99 16.20
N PRO A 14 -3.92 21.06 15.70
CA PRO A 14 -2.80 20.25 16.18
C PRO A 14 -2.33 20.50 17.62
N MET A 15 -2.86 21.49 18.34
CA MET A 15 -2.26 22.00 19.59
C MET A 15 -3.16 21.96 20.83
N LYS A 16 -4.21 21.15 20.84
CA LYS A 16 -4.88 20.79 22.09
C LYS A 16 -4.86 19.28 22.24
N ASP A 17 -3.94 18.82 23.08
CA ASP A 17 -3.92 17.47 23.61
C ASP A 17 -5.23 17.25 24.39
N PRO A 18 -6.23 16.53 23.85
CA PRO A 18 -7.52 16.35 24.52
C PRO A 18 -7.40 15.40 25.72
N LEU A 19 -6.24 14.76 25.88
CA LEU A 19 -6.02 13.64 26.78
C LEU A 19 -5.62 14.06 28.20
N LYS A 20 -5.49 15.36 28.50
CA LYS A 20 -5.02 15.81 29.82
C LYS A 20 -6.07 15.82 30.92
N ASN A 21 -7.36 15.67 30.58
CA ASN A 21 -8.46 15.78 31.54
C ASN A 21 -9.42 14.57 31.55
N VAL A 22 -9.07 13.44 30.92
CA VAL A 22 -9.89 12.23 31.02
C VAL A 22 -9.55 11.54 32.33
N SER A 23 -10.45 11.64 33.30
CA SER A 23 -10.40 10.92 34.57
C SER A 23 -10.33 9.41 34.31
N VAL A 24 -9.54 8.72 35.12
CA VAL A 24 -9.21 7.28 34.98
C VAL A 24 -10.45 6.37 35.06
N GLU A 25 -11.61 6.88 35.51
CA GLU A 25 -12.88 6.13 35.55
C GLU A 25 -13.67 6.13 34.23
N GLU A 26 -13.49 7.09 33.32
CA GLU A 26 -14.21 7.09 32.01
C GLU A 26 -13.47 6.31 30.91
N ALA A 27 -12.26 5.83 31.18
CA ALA A 27 -11.50 4.99 30.25
C ALA A 27 -11.98 3.53 30.22
N GLY A 28 -12.85 3.12 31.15
CA GLY A 28 -13.36 1.75 31.28
C GLY A 28 -14.45 1.37 30.28
N ASP A 29 -15.17 2.34 29.71
CA ASP A 29 -16.40 2.09 28.95
C ASP A 29 -16.32 2.43 27.45
N LEU A 30 -15.17 2.93 26.98
CA LEU A 30 -14.85 3.00 25.55
C LEU A 30 -14.15 1.71 25.09
N CYS A 31 -14.65 0.56 25.54
CA CYS A 31 -14.57 -0.67 24.78
C CYS A 31 -15.45 -0.50 23.53
N VAL A 32 -15.02 0.37 22.61
CA VAL A 32 -15.55 0.38 21.24
C VAL A 32 -15.27 -1.01 20.72
N GLU A 33 -16.30 -1.86 20.72
CA GLU A 33 -16.25 -3.20 20.17
C GLU A 33 -15.66 -3.06 18.76
N SER A 34 -14.44 -3.58 18.60
CA SER A 34 -13.88 -3.82 17.28
C SER A 34 -14.95 -4.59 16.51
N PRO A 35 -15.47 -4.07 15.38
CA PRO A 35 -16.53 -4.76 14.64
C PRO A 35 -16.04 -6.18 14.33
N SER A 36 -16.59 -7.14 15.07
CA SER A 36 -16.08 -8.52 15.12
C SER A 36 -16.42 -9.30 13.86
N VAL A 37 -17.34 -8.76 13.04
CA VAL A 37 -17.81 -9.40 11.82
C VAL A 37 -17.15 -8.73 10.60
N LEU A 38 -16.07 -9.34 10.12
CA LEU A 38 -15.50 -9.07 8.80
C LEU A 38 -16.55 -9.34 7.73
N THR A 39 -16.90 -8.33 6.93
CA THR A 39 -17.77 -8.57 5.78
C THR A 39 -17.06 -9.49 4.77
N ARG A 40 -17.83 -10.25 3.97
CA ARG A 40 -17.27 -11.11 2.91
C ARG A 40 -16.34 -10.34 1.97
N ASN A 41 -16.72 -9.11 1.62
CA ASN A 41 -15.94 -8.25 0.74
C ASN A 41 -14.61 -7.81 1.37
N GLU A 42 -14.62 -7.47 2.67
CA GLU A 42 -13.39 -7.12 3.39
C GLU A 42 -12.44 -8.31 3.52
N THR A 43 -12.98 -9.51 3.73
CA THR A 43 -12.20 -10.75 3.79
C THR A 43 -11.47 -11.01 2.48
N ILE A 44 -12.17 -10.87 1.34
CA ILE A 44 -11.56 -11.05 0.01
C ILE A 44 -10.44 -10.02 -0.21
N ILE A 45 -10.68 -8.74 0.11
CA ILE A 45 -9.69 -7.68 -0.08
C ILE A 45 -8.48 -7.87 0.85
N MET A 46 -8.72 -8.35 2.07
CA MET A 46 -7.67 -8.67 3.04
C MET A 46 -6.76 -9.78 2.51
N TRP A 47 -7.32 -10.86 1.97
CA TRP A 47 -6.56 -11.98 1.40
C TRP A 47 -5.90 -11.66 0.06
N LEU A 48 -6.42 -10.68 -0.69
CA LEU A 48 -5.78 -10.24 -1.91
C LEU A 48 -4.37 -9.70 -1.66
N MET A 49 -4.10 -9.12 -0.48
CA MET A 49 -2.78 -8.54 -0.14
C MET A 49 -1.67 -9.60 -0.09
N PRO A 50 -1.77 -10.66 0.73
CA PRO A 50 -0.76 -11.71 0.73
C PRO A 50 -0.72 -12.47 -0.60
N ILE A 51 -1.87 -12.74 -1.23
CA ILE A 51 -1.91 -13.48 -2.52
C ILE A 51 -1.15 -12.72 -3.60
N SER A 52 -1.38 -11.41 -3.75
CA SER A 52 -0.68 -10.62 -4.75
C SER A 52 0.82 -10.52 -4.46
N ASN A 53 1.19 -10.43 -3.17
CA ASN A 53 2.59 -10.35 -2.78
C ASN A 53 3.32 -11.65 -3.10
N VAL A 54 2.70 -12.81 -2.79
CA VAL A 54 3.24 -14.13 -3.15
C VAL A 54 3.38 -14.25 -4.67
N ALA A 55 2.36 -13.86 -5.43
CA ALA A 55 2.44 -13.89 -6.89
C ALA A 55 3.55 -12.99 -7.45
N ALA A 56 3.73 -11.79 -6.88
CA ALA A 56 4.79 -10.86 -7.26
C ALA A 56 6.18 -11.42 -6.92
N TRP A 57 6.35 -12.04 -5.75
CA TRP A 57 7.60 -12.68 -5.36
C TRP A 57 7.94 -13.89 -6.23
N VAL A 58 6.98 -14.78 -6.47
CA VAL A 58 7.19 -15.97 -7.31
C VAL A 58 7.59 -15.56 -8.73
N SER A 59 6.90 -14.56 -9.30
CA SER A 59 7.24 -14.05 -10.62
C SER A 59 8.59 -13.31 -10.64
N LEU A 60 8.95 -12.57 -9.59
CA LEU A 60 10.27 -11.92 -9.47
C LEU A 60 11.40 -12.94 -9.41
N ILE A 61 11.23 -13.99 -8.60
CA ILE A 61 12.21 -15.08 -8.50
C ILE A 61 12.32 -15.79 -9.85
N ALA A 62 11.20 -16.04 -10.52
CA ALA A 62 11.20 -16.66 -11.83
C ALA A 62 11.97 -15.84 -12.87
N ILE A 63 11.82 -14.50 -12.92
CA ILE A 63 12.59 -13.70 -13.87
C ILE A 63 14.09 -13.71 -13.56
N ILE A 64 14.48 -13.72 -12.28
CA ILE A 64 15.89 -13.76 -11.88
C ILE A 64 16.49 -15.12 -12.24
N VAL A 65 15.80 -16.21 -11.91
CA VAL A 65 16.30 -17.59 -12.14
C VAL A 65 16.32 -17.94 -13.63
N LEU A 66 15.35 -17.46 -14.41
CA LEU A 66 15.25 -17.71 -15.85
C LEU A 66 15.95 -16.65 -16.70
N GLU A 67 16.68 -15.73 -16.06
CA GLU A 67 17.43 -14.65 -16.71
C GLU A 67 16.58 -13.87 -17.73
N GLN A 68 15.34 -13.55 -17.35
CA GLN A 68 14.38 -12.85 -18.21
C GLN A 68 14.45 -11.33 -18.00
N PRO A 69 14.14 -10.52 -19.03
CA PRO A 69 14.12 -9.08 -18.90
C PRO A 69 13.12 -8.63 -17.82
N ALA A 70 13.54 -7.69 -16.98
CA ALA A 70 12.74 -7.24 -15.84
C ALA A 70 11.60 -6.26 -16.21
N MET A 71 11.69 -5.58 -17.37
CA MET A 71 10.72 -4.53 -17.75
C MET A 71 9.29 -5.08 -17.97
N PRO A 72 9.07 -6.21 -18.67
CA PRO A 72 7.73 -6.81 -18.78
C PRO A 72 7.12 -7.21 -17.43
N TRP A 73 7.95 -7.73 -16.52
CA TRP A 73 7.51 -8.04 -15.16
C TRP A 73 7.10 -6.78 -14.40
N LEU A 74 7.92 -5.74 -14.45
CA LEU A 74 7.63 -4.44 -13.83
C LEU A 74 6.33 -3.83 -14.40
N CYS A 75 6.09 -3.98 -15.71
CA CYS A 75 4.85 -3.57 -16.35
C CYS A 75 3.65 -4.35 -15.80
N GLY A 76 3.73 -5.68 -15.72
CA GLY A 76 2.66 -6.53 -15.21
C GLY A 76 2.31 -6.24 -13.75
N VAL A 77 3.32 -6.21 -12.88
CA VAL A 77 3.15 -5.93 -11.44
C VAL A 77 2.69 -4.49 -11.22
N GLY A 78 3.29 -3.52 -11.92
CA GLY A 78 2.88 -2.11 -11.88
C GLY A 78 1.43 -1.91 -12.32
N THR A 79 1.01 -2.57 -13.39
CA THR A 79 -0.38 -2.51 -13.89
C THR A 79 -1.36 -3.06 -12.85
N PHE A 80 -1.06 -4.23 -12.28
CA PHE A 80 -1.93 -4.85 -11.28
C PHE A 80 -2.13 -3.94 -10.06
N TYR A 81 -1.05 -3.42 -9.48
CA TYR A 81 -1.14 -2.55 -8.31
C TYR A 81 -1.76 -1.18 -8.63
N TRP A 82 -1.51 -0.65 -9.82
CA TRP A 82 -2.17 0.57 -10.29
C TRP A 82 -3.69 0.39 -10.43
N LEU A 83 -4.13 -0.71 -11.05
CA LEU A 83 -5.55 -1.05 -11.16
C LEU A 83 -6.20 -1.28 -9.80
N TRP A 84 -5.47 -1.89 -8.86
CA TRP A 84 -5.95 -2.03 -7.50
C TRP A 84 -6.09 -0.67 -6.81
N ALA A 85 -5.10 0.22 -6.90
CA ALA A 85 -5.23 1.58 -6.37
C ALA A 85 -6.42 2.32 -6.98
N TRP A 86 -6.67 2.16 -8.29
CA TRP A 86 -7.86 2.69 -8.96
C TRP A 86 -9.17 2.13 -8.40
N LYS A 87 -9.26 0.81 -8.21
CA LYS A 87 -10.41 0.17 -7.56
C LYS A 87 -10.63 0.75 -6.17
N ASN A 88 -9.58 0.90 -5.37
CA ASN A 88 -9.67 1.46 -4.01
C ASN A 88 -10.13 2.93 -4.02
N ARG A 89 -9.74 3.70 -5.04
CA ARG A 89 -10.15 5.10 -5.21
C ARG A 89 -11.61 5.25 -5.64
N ILE A 90 -12.08 4.42 -6.57
CA ILE A 90 -13.45 4.50 -7.13
C ILE A 90 -14.46 3.88 -6.18
N VAL A 91 -14.20 2.66 -5.72
CA VAL A 91 -15.17 1.81 -4.99
C VAL A 91 -14.81 1.69 -3.51
N GLY A 92 -13.54 1.89 -3.17
CA GLY A 92 -13.04 1.72 -1.81
C GLY A 92 -13.29 2.93 -0.90
N PRO A 93 -13.04 2.76 0.42
CA PRO A 93 -13.18 3.82 1.40
C PRO A 93 -12.10 4.91 1.28
N LEU A 94 -11.06 4.68 0.47
CA LEU A 94 -9.90 5.55 0.33
C LEU A 94 -9.97 6.34 -0.98
N LYS A 95 -10.88 7.33 -1.04
CA LYS A 95 -11.03 8.21 -2.23
C LYS A 95 -9.79 9.06 -2.53
N SER A 96 -8.92 9.24 -1.56
CA SER A 96 -7.64 9.97 -1.67
C SER A 96 -6.43 9.02 -1.75
N ASP A 97 -6.60 7.81 -2.29
CA ASP A 97 -5.49 6.88 -2.47
C ASP A 97 -4.46 7.44 -3.46
N ALA A 98 -3.31 7.86 -2.93
CA ALA A 98 -2.19 8.39 -3.71
C ALA A 98 -1.52 7.30 -4.57
N GLY A 99 -1.81 6.02 -4.31
CA GLY A 99 -1.30 4.87 -5.06
C GLY A 99 -1.57 4.95 -6.56
N VAL A 100 -2.67 5.58 -6.97
CA VAL A 100 -3.00 5.79 -8.39
C VAL A 100 -1.89 6.55 -9.13
N PHE A 101 -1.25 7.52 -8.48
CA PHE A 101 -0.13 8.24 -9.06
C PHE A 101 1.21 7.56 -8.77
N THR A 102 1.34 6.91 -7.61
CA THR A 102 2.63 6.33 -7.21
C THR A 102 2.98 5.09 -8.03
N TYR A 103 2.02 4.25 -8.42
CA TYR A 103 2.34 3.10 -9.29
C TYR A 103 2.62 3.48 -10.74
N LEU A 104 2.25 4.69 -11.19
CA LEU A 104 2.61 5.15 -12.54
C LEU A 104 4.12 5.27 -12.73
N VAL A 105 4.85 5.59 -11.66
CA VAL A 105 6.32 5.79 -11.74
C VAL A 105 7.08 4.49 -12.05
N VAL A 106 6.47 3.32 -11.83
CA VAL A 106 7.02 2.02 -12.24
C VAL A 106 6.31 1.45 -13.46
N LEU A 107 5.01 1.73 -13.64
CA LEU A 107 4.26 1.27 -14.79
C LEU A 107 4.76 1.89 -16.10
N ILE A 108 4.98 3.21 -16.13
CA ILE A 108 5.44 3.90 -17.34
C ILE A 108 6.77 3.34 -17.84
N PRO A 109 7.85 3.24 -17.04
CA PRO A 109 9.11 2.68 -17.51
C PRO A 109 8.99 1.20 -17.89
N GLY A 110 8.20 0.39 -17.15
CA GLY A 110 7.92 -0.99 -17.52
C GLY A 110 7.21 -1.11 -18.87
N LEU A 111 6.19 -0.29 -19.11
CA LEU A 111 5.43 -0.25 -20.35
C LEU A 111 6.30 0.18 -21.53
N VAL A 112 7.06 1.27 -21.38
CA VAL A 112 7.96 1.77 -22.42
C VAL A 112 9.06 0.75 -22.71
N GLY A 113 9.68 0.16 -21.68
CA GLY A 113 10.69 -0.89 -21.85
C GLY A 113 10.15 -2.17 -22.48
N THR A 114 8.86 -2.47 -22.30
CA THR A 114 8.21 -3.62 -22.96
C THR A 114 7.92 -3.35 -24.44
N ILE A 115 7.50 -2.12 -24.78
CA ILE A 115 7.12 -1.77 -26.16
C ILE A 115 8.34 -1.46 -27.03
N VAL A 116 9.28 -0.67 -26.49
CA VAL A 116 10.43 -0.13 -27.23
C VAL A 116 11.69 -0.98 -27.03
N GLY A 117 11.67 -1.89 -26.06
CA GLY A 117 12.83 -2.67 -25.61
C GLY A 117 13.54 -2.01 -24.42
N SER A 118 14.24 -2.83 -23.64
CA SER A 118 15.03 -2.35 -22.50
C SER A 118 16.27 -1.61 -23.00
N ASN A 119 16.47 -0.39 -22.51
CA ASN A 119 17.69 0.36 -22.66
C ASN A 119 18.06 1.02 -21.33
N LEU A 120 19.25 1.62 -21.27
CA LEU A 120 19.73 2.26 -20.04
C LEU A 120 18.74 3.30 -19.48
N GLY A 121 18.04 4.04 -20.34
CA GLY A 121 17.05 5.03 -19.90
C GLY A 121 15.81 4.41 -19.25
N THR A 122 15.25 3.34 -19.83
CA THR A 122 14.11 2.62 -19.25
C THR A 122 14.49 1.88 -17.97
N GLU A 123 15.71 1.35 -17.90
CA GLU A 123 16.24 0.69 -16.70
C GLU A 123 16.46 1.66 -15.54
N VAL A 124 17.14 2.78 -15.81
CA VAL A 124 17.36 3.83 -14.80
C VAL A 124 16.04 4.38 -14.29
N SER A 125 15.09 4.67 -15.20
CA SER A 125 13.76 5.14 -14.80
C SER A 125 12.96 4.08 -14.03
N GLY A 126 13.09 2.80 -14.38
CA GLY A 126 12.52 1.68 -13.62
C GLY A 126 13.10 1.54 -12.21
N CYS A 127 14.42 1.69 -12.07
CA CYS A 127 15.11 1.72 -10.78
C CYS A 127 14.67 2.91 -9.92
N VAL A 128 14.61 4.12 -10.50
CA VAL A 128 14.14 5.32 -9.81
C VAL A 128 12.68 5.16 -9.38
N GLY A 129 11.80 4.65 -10.25
CA GLY A 129 10.42 4.39 -9.91
C GLY A 129 10.28 3.39 -8.76
N SER A 130 11.04 2.29 -8.81
CA SER A 130 11.06 1.28 -7.74
C SER A 130 11.59 1.86 -6.43
N ALA A 131 12.60 2.73 -6.47
CA ALA A 131 13.14 3.42 -5.30
C ALA A 131 12.13 4.40 -4.68
N LEU A 132 11.35 5.12 -5.49
CA LEU A 132 10.28 5.98 -4.99
C LEU A 132 9.18 5.19 -4.28
N LEU A 133 8.76 4.06 -4.85
CA LEU A 133 7.81 3.15 -4.19
C LEU A 133 8.39 2.56 -2.91
N LEU A 134 9.66 2.13 -2.93
CA LEU A 134 10.37 1.67 -1.75
C LEU A 134 10.32 2.70 -0.62
N LEU A 135 10.67 3.96 -0.90
CA LEU A 135 10.65 5.04 0.10
C LEU A 135 9.24 5.30 0.63
N GLN A 136 8.22 5.27 -0.23
CA GLN A 136 6.83 5.41 0.17
C GLN A 136 6.41 4.27 1.13
N PHE A 137 6.65 3.02 0.74
CA PHE A 137 6.33 1.85 1.55
C PHE A 137 7.11 1.83 2.85
N LEU A 138 8.38 2.22 2.85
CA LEU A 138 9.21 2.30 4.04
C LEU A 138 8.67 3.34 5.02
N GLY A 139 8.27 4.52 4.53
CA GLY A 139 7.67 5.56 5.37
C GLY A 139 6.34 5.13 6.00
N VAL A 140 5.49 4.44 5.25
CA VAL A 140 4.21 3.91 5.76
C VAL A 140 4.44 2.74 6.72
N PHE A 141 5.34 1.83 6.38
CA PHE A 141 5.72 0.69 7.22
C PHE A 141 6.27 1.14 8.56
N TRP A 142 7.18 2.12 8.57
CA TRP A 142 7.76 2.64 9.80
C TRP A 142 6.69 3.24 10.72
N LYS A 143 5.79 4.06 10.17
CA LYS A 143 4.65 4.64 10.91
C LYS A 143 3.71 3.55 11.44
N ALA A 144 3.45 2.52 10.64
CA ALA A 144 2.56 1.43 11.03
C ALA A 144 3.19 0.51 12.09
N LYS A 145 4.51 0.26 12.02
CA LYS A 145 5.26 -0.54 12.98
C LYS A 145 5.41 0.14 14.35
N GLN A 146 5.50 1.47 14.38
CA GLN A 146 5.52 2.24 15.62
C GLN A 146 4.16 2.28 16.33
N ALA A 147 3.06 2.08 15.59
CA ALA A 147 1.72 1.99 16.15
C ALA A 147 1.39 0.55 16.56
N SER A 148 0.56 0.36 17.59
CA SER A 148 0.01 -0.97 17.89
C SER A 148 -0.95 -1.42 16.77
N TYR A 149 -1.08 -2.72 16.53
CA TYR A 149 -2.03 -3.24 15.53
C TYR A 149 -3.45 -2.76 15.79
N ARG A 150 -3.84 -2.65 17.06
CA ARG A 150 -5.11 -2.06 17.48
C ARG A 150 -5.26 -0.60 17.04
N ALA A 151 -4.23 0.23 17.21
CA ALA A 151 -4.28 1.62 16.76
C ALA A 151 -4.42 1.75 15.24
N VAL A 152 -3.72 0.90 14.47
CA VAL A 152 -3.85 0.83 13.01
C VAL A 152 -5.26 0.39 12.61
N ALA A 153 -5.76 -0.67 13.24
CA ALA A 153 -7.10 -1.23 13.02
C ALA A 153 -8.21 -0.21 13.31
N MET A 154 -8.14 0.47 14.46
CA MET A 154 -9.10 1.52 14.82
C MET A 154 -9.08 2.69 13.83
N LYS A 155 -7.89 3.15 13.44
CA LYS A 155 -7.75 4.25 12.45
C LYS A 155 -8.33 3.87 11.09
N ALA A 156 -8.11 2.62 10.66
CA ALA A 156 -8.63 2.10 9.40
C ALA A 156 -10.11 1.69 9.47
N LYS A 157 -10.70 1.63 10.67
CA LYS A 157 -12.02 1.02 10.95
C LYS A 157 -12.08 -0.42 10.42
N LYS A 158 -11.06 -1.21 10.73
CA LYS A 158 -10.88 -2.61 10.33
C LYS A 158 -10.54 -3.48 11.54
N SER A 159 -10.51 -4.80 11.34
CA SER A 159 -10.10 -5.76 12.37
C SER A 159 -8.59 -5.72 12.63
N GLU A 160 -8.16 -6.18 13.81
CA GLU A 160 -6.73 -6.31 14.14
C GLU A 160 -6.01 -7.31 13.23
N LEU A 161 -6.69 -8.38 12.82
CA LEU A 161 -6.16 -9.33 11.84
C LEU A 161 -5.84 -8.65 10.50
N TRP A 162 -6.73 -7.78 10.03
CA TRP A 162 -6.48 -6.98 8.83
C TRP A 162 -5.24 -6.09 9.01
N ALA A 163 -5.09 -5.46 10.17
CA ALA A 163 -3.93 -4.61 10.45
C ALA A 163 -2.62 -5.41 10.48
N ALA A 164 -2.61 -6.61 11.06
CA ALA A 164 -1.45 -7.49 11.05
C ALA A 164 -1.05 -7.89 9.62
N ILE A 165 -2.02 -8.32 8.79
CA ILE A 165 -1.81 -8.66 7.38
C ILE A 165 -1.31 -7.45 6.59
N PHE A 166 -1.88 -6.27 6.84
CA PHE A 166 -1.49 -5.03 6.19
C PHE A 166 -0.04 -4.64 6.53
N VAL A 167 0.37 -4.71 7.81
CA VAL A 167 1.75 -4.41 8.22
C VAL A 167 2.74 -5.40 7.60
N PHE A 168 2.39 -6.69 7.56
CA PHE A 168 3.21 -7.69 6.86
C PHE A 168 3.32 -7.39 5.36
N TYR A 169 2.21 -7.04 4.71
CA TYR A 169 2.16 -6.66 3.31
C TYR A 169 3.06 -5.45 3.02
N LEU A 170 3.06 -4.42 3.89
CA LEU A 170 3.93 -3.25 3.76
C LEU A 170 5.41 -3.64 3.85
N GLY A 171 5.78 -4.45 4.85
CA GLY A 171 7.15 -4.93 5.01
C GLY A 171 7.62 -5.78 3.83
N SER A 172 6.77 -6.66 3.32
CA SER A 172 7.06 -7.46 2.13
C SER A 172 7.21 -6.59 0.88
N ASN A 173 6.44 -5.51 0.72
CA ASN A 173 6.62 -4.58 -0.40
C ASN A 173 7.95 -3.82 -0.32
N VAL A 174 8.40 -3.41 0.88
CA VAL A 174 9.74 -2.81 1.05
C VAL A 174 10.82 -3.76 0.50
N LEU A 175 10.74 -5.04 0.84
CA LEU A 175 11.68 -6.05 0.34
C LEU A 175 11.53 -6.30 -1.15
N LEU A 176 10.29 -6.40 -1.64
CA LEU A 176 9.98 -6.63 -3.05
C LEU A 176 10.56 -5.52 -3.93
N TRP A 177 10.31 -4.24 -3.62
CA TRP A 177 10.81 -3.12 -4.42
C TRP A 177 12.33 -2.97 -4.35
N THR A 178 12.95 -3.36 -3.22
CA THR A 178 14.41 -3.46 -3.12
C THR A 178 14.95 -4.56 -4.06
N ALA A 179 14.31 -5.73 -4.06
CA ALA A 179 14.67 -6.83 -4.94
C ALA A 179 14.39 -6.52 -6.42
N SER A 180 13.36 -5.73 -6.74
CA SER A 180 13.08 -5.25 -8.10
C SER A 180 14.24 -4.42 -8.65
N ILE A 181 14.82 -3.53 -7.85
CA ILE A 181 15.99 -2.73 -8.27
C ILE A 181 17.16 -3.67 -8.59
N ALA A 182 17.43 -4.65 -7.72
CA ALA A 182 18.47 -5.64 -7.96
C ALA A 182 18.20 -6.46 -9.24
N ALA A 183 16.96 -6.91 -9.44
CA ALA A 183 16.55 -7.65 -10.64
C ALA A 183 16.75 -6.84 -11.91
N ILE A 184 16.39 -5.55 -11.93
CA ILE A 184 16.61 -4.67 -13.08
C ILE A 184 18.12 -4.56 -13.40
N ILE A 185 18.98 -4.48 -12.38
CA ILE A 185 20.43 -4.37 -12.57
C ILE A 185 21.03 -5.69 -13.08
N VAL A 186 20.62 -6.83 -12.52
CA VAL A 186 21.17 -8.16 -12.84
C VAL A 186 20.66 -8.66 -14.19
N CYS A 187 19.36 -8.52 -14.45
CA CYS A 187 18.71 -8.97 -15.68
C CYS A 187 18.89 -8.00 -16.86
N ARG A 188 19.72 -6.96 -16.72
CA ARG A 188 19.98 -5.94 -17.74
C ARG A 188 20.57 -6.49 -19.04
N ASN A 189 21.31 -7.59 -18.95
CA ASN A 189 22.08 -8.13 -20.08
C ASN A 189 21.27 -9.11 -20.96
N TYR A 190 19.95 -9.23 -20.72
CA TYR A 190 19.06 -10.21 -21.33
C TYR A 190 17.80 -9.54 -21.89
#